data_AF-A0A7N0VC78-F1
#
_entry.id   AF-A0A7N0VC78-F1
#
_cell.length_a   1.000
_cell.length_b   1.000
_cell.length_c   1.000
_cell.angle_alpha   90.00
_cell.angle_beta   90.00
_cell.angle_gamma   90.00
#
_symmetry.space_group_name_H-M   'P 1'
#
loop_
_entity.id
_entity.type
_entity.pdbx_description
1 polymer ?
#
loop_
_entity_poly.entity_id
_entity_poly.type
_entity_poly.pdbx_seq_one_letter_code
_entity_poly.pdbx_strand_id
1 'polypeptide(L)' 'MAASSLTLFTTLSIMAVLVKADPPGLILTIVNNCPFPIWPAIQPNAGHPVLESGGFFLPSLSHRSFPAPATPCEEPDHH' A
#
# COMPACT_ATOMS: atom_id res chain seq x y z
N MET A 1 26.27 17.32 33.79
CA MET A 1 24.99 17.81 33.23
C MET A 1 24.95 17.71 31.70
N ALA A 2 26.00 18.09 30.95
CA ALA A 2 26.02 17.97 29.48
C ALA A 2 25.94 16.53 28.95
N ALA A 3 26.63 15.56 29.59
CA ALA A 3 26.65 14.16 29.16
C ALA A 3 25.26 13.48 29.24
N SER A 4 24.52 13.71 30.33
CA SER A 4 23.15 13.18 30.50
C SER A 4 22.15 13.76 29.51
N SER A 5 22.34 15.02 29.12
CA SER A 5 21.49 15.68 28.13
C SER A 5 21.75 15.10 26.73
N LEU A 6 23.03 14.88 26.37
CA LEU A 6 23.41 14.27 25.10
C LEU A 6 22.88 12.83 24.95
N THR A 7 22.92 12.03 26.01
CA THR A 7 22.34 10.67 26.02
C THR A 7 20.81 10.67 25.89
N LEU A 8 20.14 11.71 26.37
CA LEU A 8 18.69 11.86 26.24
C LEU A 8 18.30 12.22 24.80
N PHE A 9 19.05 13.12 24.17
CA PHE A 9 18.81 13.49 22.77
C PHE A 9 19.05 12.32 21.81
N THR A 10 20.11 11.53 22.02
CA THR A 10 20.39 10.38 21.16
C THR A 10 19.33 9.29 21.32
N THR A 11 18.90 8.99 22.54
CA THR A 11 17.84 7.99 22.77
C THR A 11 16.49 8.43 22.22
N LEU A 12 16.13 9.72 22.35
CA LEU A 12 14.91 10.28 21.77
C LEU A 12 14.92 10.26 20.23
N SER A 13 16.05 10.59 19.61
CA SER A 13 16.21 10.53 18.15
C SER A 13 16.11 9.09 17.63
N ILE A 14 16.74 8.13 18.32
CA ILE A 14 16.65 6.70 17.96
C ILE A 14 15.20 6.21 18.07
N MET A 15 14.49 6.57 19.14
CA MET A 15 13.07 6.21 19.29
C MET A 15 12.19 6.85 18.21
N ALA A 16 12.42 8.11 17.85
CA ALA A 16 11.68 8.78 16.78
C ALA A 16 11.87 8.11 15.41
N VAL A 17 13.06 7.58 15.12
CA VAL A 17 13.32 6.82 13.88
C VAL A 17 12.65 5.43 13.92
N LEU A 18 12.58 4.80 15.09
CA LEU A 18 11.95 3.50 15.28
C LEU A 18 10.41 3.57 15.23
N VAL A 19 9.82 4.70 15.64
CA VAL A 19 8.36 4.95 15.54
C VAL A 19 8.03 5.51 14.16
N LYS A 20 8.34 4.77 13.09
CA LYS A 20 7.66 4.98 11.81
C LYS A 20 6.39 4.14 11.82
N ALA A 21 5.24 4.81 11.85
CA ALA A 21 3.95 4.16 11.70
C ALA A 21 3.69 3.92 10.21
N ASP A 22 3.66 2.65 9.81
CA ASP A 22 3.15 2.27 8.49
C ASP A 22 1.62 2.28 8.58
N PRO A 23 0.88 2.95 7.66
CA PRO A 23 -0.57 2.89 7.65
C PRO A 23 -1.03 1.42 7.53
N PRO A 24 -2.18 1.06 8.14
CA PRO A 24 -2.71 -0.29 8.02
C PRO A 24 -2.92 -0.61 6.54
N GLY A 25 -2.25 -1.66 6.05
CA GLY A 25 -2.34 -2.08 4.66
C GLY A 25 -3.77 -2.50 4.29
N LEU A 26 -4.24 -2.07 3.12
CA LEU A 26 -5.52 -2.48 2.56
C LEU A 26 -5.33 -3.73 1.69
N ILE A 27 -6.26 -4.70 1.80
CA ILE A 27 -6.32 -5.86 0.92
C ILE A 27 -7.51 -5.72 -0.02
N LEU A 28 -7.24 -5.83 -1.33
CA LEU A 28 -8.28 -5.88 -2.36
C LEU A 28 -8.53 -7.36 -2.69
N THR A 29 -9.80 -7.76 -2.62
CA THR A 29 -10.24 -9.12 -3.00
C THR A 29 -11.23 -9.03 -4.14
N ILE A 30 -10.89 -9.66 -5.26
CA ILE A 30 -11.76 -9.77 -6.43
C ILE A 30 -12.33 -11.18 -6.47
N VAL A 31 -13.64 -11.29 -6.53
CA VAL A 31 -14.38 -12.56 -6.57
C VAL A 31 -15.07 -12.70 -7.92
N ASN A 32 -14.82 -13.81 -8.60
CA ASN A 32 -15.55 -14.20 -9.80
C ASN A 32 -16.70 -15.14 -9.42
N ASN A 33 -17.93 -14.61 -9.38
CA ASN A 33 -19.14 -15.42 -9.21
C ASN A 33 -19.78 -15.86 -10.54
N CYS A 34 -19.18 -15.53 -11.68
CA CYS A 34 -19.68 -15.95 -12.99
C CYS A 34 -19.36 -17.45 -13.22
N PRO A 35 -20.19 -18.16 -14.02
CA PRO A 35 -19.94 -19.56 -14.36
C PRO A 35 -18.87 -19.75 -15.46
N PHE A 36 -18.08 -18.72 -15.75
CA PHE A 36 -17.04 -18.71 -16.78
C PHE A 36 -15.83 -17.89 -16.30
N PRO A 37 -14.64 -18.12 -16.87
CA PRO A 37 -13.47 -17.32 -16.55
C PRO A 37 -13.63 -15.87 -17.00
N ILE A 38 -13.02 -14.95 -16.25
CA ILE A 38 -12.98 -13.52 -16.55
C ILE A 38 -11.53 -13.01 -16.55
N TRP A 39 -11.32 -11.83 -17.15
CA TRP A 39 -10.05 -11.11 -17.10
C TRP A 39 -10.24 -9.74 -16.46
N PRO A 40 -10.21 -9.62 -15.12
CA PRO A 40 -10.31 -8.33 -14.46
C PRO A 40 -9.10 -7.47 -14.80
N ALA A 41 -9.33 -6.18 -15.02
CA ALA A 41 -8.30 -5.18 -15.24
C ALA A 41 -8.27 -4.17 -14.09
N ILE A 42 -7.08 -3.77 -13.66
CA ILE A 42 -6.86 -2.80 -12.58
C ILE A 42 -6.02 -1.66 -13.16
N GLN A 43 -6.64 -0.51 -13.34
CA GLN A 43 -5.96 0.67 -13.87
C GLN A 43 -5.69 1.67 -12.74
N PRO A 44 -4.43 2.04 -12.48
CA PRO A 44 -4.12 3.13 -11.57
C PRO A 44 -4.36 4.50 -12.21
N ASN A 45 -4.49 5.53 -11.38
CA ASN A 45 -4.39 6.91 -11.83
C ASN A 45 -2.93 7.26 -12.22
N ALA A 46 -2.74 8.39 -12.90
CA ALA A 46 -1.40 8.85 -13.30
C ALA A 46 -0.46 8.96 -12.10
N GLY A 47 0.78 8.48 -12.24
CA GLY A 47 1.78 8.52 -11.17
C GLY A 47 1.69 7.36 -10.16
N HIS A 48 0.70 6.47 -10.27
CA HIS A 48 0.52 5.34 -9.35
C HIS A 48 0.96 4.00 -9.98
N PRO A 49 1.39 3.02 -9.16
CA PRO A 49 1.87 1.73 -9.64
C PRO A 49 0.75 0.89 -10.28
N VAL A 50 1.07 0.19 -11.37
CA VAL A 50 0.15 -0.74 -12.04
C VAL A 50 0.10 -2.05 -11.27
N LEU A 51 -1.08 -2.39 -10.75
CA LEU A 51 -1.33 -3.67 -10.10
C LEU A 51 -1.59 -4.77 -11.12
N GLU A 52 -1.10 -5.97 -10.84
CA GLU A 52 -1.36 -7.17 -11.64
C GLU A 52 -1.09 -7.00 -13.15
N SER A 53 -0.08 -6.21 -13.51
CA SER A 53 0.25 -5.87 -14.91
C SER A 53 -0.93 -5.27 -15.70
N GLY A 54 -1.89 -4.67 -15.01
CA GLY A 54 -3.08 -4.07 -15.59
C GLY A 54 -4.25 -5.02 -15.72
N GLY A 55 -4.05 -6.34 -15.61
CA GLY A 55 -5.12 -7.32 -15.59
C GLY A 55 -4.64 -8.78 -15.52
N PHE A 56 -5.51 -9.67 -15.07
CA PHE A 56 -5.16 -11.06 -14.79
C PHE A 56 -6.30 -12.02 -15.13
N PHE A 57 -5.97 -13.29 -15.34
CA PHE A 57 -6.98 -14.34 -15.51
C PHE A 57 -7.57 -14.74 -14.16
N LEU A 58 -8.90 -14.84 -14.07
CA LEU A 58 -9.60 -15.32 -12.88
C LEU A 58 -10.59 -16.43 -13.25
N PRO A 59 -10.35 -17.69 -12.80
CA PRO A 59 -11.26 -18.81 -13.04
C PRO A 59 -12.69 -18.58 -12.52
N SER A 60 -13.63 -19.36 -13.05
CA SER A 60 -15.02 -19.44 -12.55
C SER A 60 -15.05 -19.78 -11.06
N LEU A 61 -15.95 -19.13 -10.30
CA LEU A 61 -16.17 -19.37 -8.86
C LEU A 61 -14.89 -19.31 -8.00
N SER A 62 -13.97 -18.42 -8.37
CA SER A 62 -12.68 -18.23 -7.69
C SER A 62 -12.49 -16.80 -7.22
N HIS A 63 -11.47 -16.56 -6.40
CA HIS A 63 -11.11 -15.23 -5.94
C HIS A 63 -9.61 -15.02 -5.96
N ARG A 64 -9.20 -13.75 -5.95
CA ARG A 64 -7.82 -13.36 -5.79
C ARG A 64 -7.71 -12.13 -4.90
N SER A 65 -6.79 -12.19 -3.95
CA SER A 65 -6.51 -11.12 -3.00
C SER A 65 -5.08 -10.62 -3.19
N PHE A 66 -4.90 -9.31 -3.09
CA PHE A 66 -3.59 -8.67 -3.20
C PHE A 66 -3.56 -7.38 -2.36
N PRO A 67 -2.37 -6.98 -1.88
CA PRO A 67 -2.22 -5.71 -1.18
C PRO A 67 -2.47 -4.54 -2.13
N ALA A 68 -3.25 -3.57 -1.65
CA ALA A 68 -3.37 -2.29 -2.33
C ALA A 68 -2.10 -1.46 -2.12
N PRO A 69 -1.79 -0.52 -3.02
CA PRO A 69 -0.71 0.45 -2.79
C PRO A 69 -0.91 1.20 -1.46
N ALA A 70 0.14 1.26 -0.64
CA ALA A 70 0.14 1.97 0.65
C ALA A 70 0.41 3.49 0.51
N THR A 71 0.70 3.96 -0.71
CA THR A 71 0.93 5.37 -0.98
C THR A 71 -0.39 6.14 -0.81
N PRO A 72 -0.43 7.22 -0.02
CA PRO A 72 -1.57 8.11 0.03
C PRO A 72 -1.98 8.57 -1.36
N CYS A 73 -3.27 8.79 -1.58
CA CYS A 73 -3.75 9.52 -2.74
C CYS A 73 -3.31 10.97 -2.59
N GLU A 74 -2.06 11.27 -2.98
CA GLU A 74 -1.60 12.64 -3.11
C GLU A 74 -2.20 13.17 -4.42
N GLU A 75 -3.14 14.09 -4.29
CA GLU A 75 -3.66 14.86 -5.42
C GLU A 75 -2.51 15.74 -5.95
N PRO A 76 -2.24 15.76 -7.27
CA PRO A 76 -1.20 16.63 -7.80
C PRO A 76 -1.60 18.09 -7.52
N ASP A 77 -0.78 18.82 -6.74
CA ASP A 77 -0.95 20.24 -6.50
C ASP A 77 -1.18 20.97 -7.84
N HIS A 78 -2.42 21.39 -8.10
CA HIS A 78 -2.76 22.24 -9.23
C HIS A 78 -2.15 23.63 -8.98
N HIS A 79 -0.97 23.87 -9.57
CA HIS A 79 -0.42 25.20 -9.80
C HIS A 79 -0.96 25.77 -11.13
#